data_AF-A0A8T7BMY1-F1
#
_entry.id   AF-A0A8T7BMY1-F1
#
_cell.length_a   1.000
_cell.length_b   1.000
_cell.length_c   1.000
_cell.angle_alpha   90.00
_cell.angle_beta   90.00
_cell.angle_gamma   90.00
#
_symmetry.space_group_name_H-M   'P 1'
#
loop_
_entity.id
_entity.type
_entity.pdbx_description
1 polymer ?
#
loop_
_entity_poly.entity_id
_entity_poly.type
_entity_poly.pdbx_seq_one_letter_code
_entity_poly.pdbx_strand_id
1 'polypeptide(L)'
;IESGVDDSVSLYNSKWLDISSMLLFLGFFVCEVFLNYPAPGVWLAFLLFIVNAVRLIGWHTAGIWRKSLLWSIYLSFWFITFGFLLFAAADLAGISKYLAIHAFAYGGIGLITIGMMSRVALGHTGRLVSEPPASAAIAFALLIAGAMVRVRLPIVSMANYDIWIGLSQLLWVIAFAIFVITYMPILIKPRLG
;
A
#
# COMPACT_ATOMS: atom_id res chain seq x y z
N ILE A 1 -0.66 3.08 -14.92
CA ILE A 1 0.81 3.19 -14.99
C ILE A 1 1.23 3.65 -16.39
N GLU A 2 0.70 3.04 -17.46
CA GLU A 2 0.98 3.42 -18.87
C GLU A 2 0.75 4.90 -19.16
N SER A 3 -0.37 5.48 -18.73
CA SER A 3 -0.65 6.92 -18.91
C SER A 3 0.10 7.86 -17.95
N GLY A 4 0.89 7.31 -17.03
CA GLY A 4 1.56 8.07 -15.96
C GLY A 4 3.08 8.11 -16.08
N VAL A 5 3.66 7.47 -17.10
CA VAL A 5 5.10 7.44 -17.39
C VAL A 5 5.30 8.01 -18.78
N ASP A 6 6.39 8.75 -18.98
CA ASP A 6 6.69 9.44 -20.24
C ASP A 6 7.15 8.46 -21.36
N ASP A 7 7.46 7.21 -20.98
CA ASP A 7 7.91 6.13 -21.86
C ASP A 7 6.72 5.27 -22.35
N SER A 8 6.74 4.84 -23.62
CA SER A 8 5.76 3.89 -24.15
C SER A 8 6.00 2.49 -23.57
N VAL A 9 5.35 2.18 -22.44
CA VAL A 9 5.44 0.87 -21.80
C VAL A 9 4.17 0.09 -22.02
N SER A 10 4.29 -1.15 -22.52
CA SER A 10 3.20 -2.14 -22.51
C SER A 10 3.31 -2.94 -21.22
N LEU A 11 2.28 -2.88 -20.38
CA LEU A 11 2.24 -3.65 -19.14
C LEU A 11 1.68 -5.05 -19.40
N TYR A 12 2.22 -6.01 -18.66
CA TYR A 12 1.67 -7.35 -18.66
C TYR A 12 0.32 -7.34 -17.94
N ASN A 13 -0.76 -7.57 -18.70
CA ASN A 13 -2.10 -7.70 -18.18
C ASN A 13 -2.71 -9.05 -18.60
N SER A 14 -2.99 -9.92 -17.63
CA SER A 14 -3.50 -11.26 -17.86
C SER A 14 -4.84 -11.43 -17.17
N LYS A 15 -5.88 -11.72 -17.97
CA LYS A 15 -7.24 -12.01 -17.46
C LYS A 15 -7.24 -13.16 -16.45
N TRP A 16 -6.34 -14.13 -16.61
CA TRP A 16 -6.19 -15.25 -15.69
C TRP A 16 -5.70 -14.81 -14.31
N LEU A 17 -4.76 -13.85 -14.25
CA LEU A 17 -4.32 -13.29 -12.97
C LEU A 17 -5.43 -12.49 -12.29
N ASP A 18 -6.26 -11.77 -13.06
CA ASP A 18 -7.41 -11.02 -12.53
C ASP A 18 -8.40 -11.97 -11.87
N ILE A 19 -8.90 -12.94 -12.62
CA ILE A 19 -9.89 -13.91 -12.14
C ILE A 19 -9.34 -14.71 -10.96
N SER A 20 -8.11 -15.22 -11.06
CA SER A 20 -7.49 -16.00 -9.98
C SER A 20 -7.35 -15.18 -8.71
N SER A 21 -6.90 -13.93 -8.80
CA SER A 21 -6.77 -13.05 -7.62
C SER A 21 -8.12 -12.80 -6.94
N MET A 22 -9.19 -12.60 -7.71
CA MET A 22 -10.53 -12.37 -7.17
C MET A 22 -11.10 -13.62 -6.50
N LEU A 23 -11.00 -14.79 -7.15
CA LEU A 23 -11.51 -16.05 -6.61
C LEU A 23 -10.73 -16.49 -5.35
N LEU A 24 -9.40 -16.39 -5.38
CA LEU A 24 -8.57 -16.70 -4.22
C LEU A 24 -8.86 -15.76 -3.05
N PHE A 25 -9.05 -14.46 -3.31
CA PHE A 25 -9.38 -13.48 -2.28
C PHE A 25 -10.76 -13.76 -1.67
N LEU A 26 -11.76 -14.09 -2.50
CA LEU A 26 -13.09 -14.46 -2.00
C LEU A 26 -13.01 -15.70 -1.10
N GLY A 27 -12.29 -16.73 -1.53
CA GLY A 27 -12.07 -17.93 -0.71
C GLY A 27 -11.37 -17.60 0.60
N PHE A 28 -10.29 -16.81 0.55
CA PHE A 28 -9.55 -16.37 1.74
C PHE A 28 -10.46 -15.61 2.71
N PHE A 29 -11.23 -14.65 2.20
CA PHE A 29 -12.17 -13.86 2.97
C PHE A 29 -13.23 -14.73 3.66
N VAL A 30 -13.82 -15.70 2.94
CA VAL A 30 -14.81 -16.62 3.53
C VAL A 30 -14.18 -17.48 4.63
N CYS A 31 -13.00 -18.07 4.38
CA CYS A 31 -12.31 -18.92 5.34
C CYS A 31 -11.94 -18.17 6.63
N GLU A 32 -11.40 -16.97 6.50
CA GLU A 32 -10.88 -16.19 7.63
C GLU A 32 -11.98 -15.46 8.41
N VAL A 33 -12.96 -14.87 7.73
CA VAL A 33 -13.96 -14.03 8.40
C VAL A 33 -15.15 -14.83 8.93
N PHE A 34 -15.62 -15.83 8.18
CA PHE A 34 -16.86 -16.53 8.52
C PHE A 34 -16.62 -17.91 9.12
N LEU A 35 -15.65 -18.64 8.59
CA LEU A 35 -15.47 -20.04 8.97
C LEU A 35 -14.48 -20.20 10.14
N ASN A 36 -13.54 -19.27 10.33
CA ASN A 36 -12.43 -19.40 11.28
C ASN A 36 -11.62 -20.70 11.08
N TYR A 37 -11.43 -21.12 9.82
CA TYR A 37 -10.61 -22.30 9.46
C TYR A 37 -9.19 -21.83 9.08
N PRO A 38 -8.19 -21.91 10.00
CA PRO A 38 -6.88 -21.31 9.77
C PRO A 38 -6.05 -22.02 8.69
N ALA A 39 -6.16 -23.35 8.57
CA ALA A 39 -5.31 -24.10 7.65
C ALA A 39 -5.57 -23.77 6.16
N PRO A 40 -6.82 -23.77 5.64
CA PRO A 40 -7.09 -23.34 4.26
C PRO A 40 -6.74 -21.87 4.00
N GLY A 41 -6.97 -20.99 4.98
CA GLY A 41 -6.70 -19.56 4.84
C GLY A 41 -5.22 -19.23 4.65
N VAL A 42 -4.32 -19.95 5.34
CA VAL A 42 -2.87 -19.85 5.15
C VAL A 42 -2.46 -20.18 3.71
N TRP A 43 -2.98 -21.28 3.15
CA TRP A 43 -2.67 -21.68 1.77
C TRP A 43 -3.23 -20.67 0.75
N LEU A 44 -4.44 -20.19 0.95
CA LEU A 44 -5.06 -19.18 0.09
C LEU A 44 -4.28 -17.85 0.14
N ALA A 45 -3.83 -17.43 1.32
CA ALA A 45 -2.97 -16.26 1.48
C ALA A 45 -1.64 -16.44 0.75
N PHE A 46 -1.01 -17.62 0.84
CA PHE A 46 0.23 -17.89 0.12
C PHE A 46 0.06 -17.85 -1.41
N LEU A 47 -1.03 -18.44 -1.93
CA LEU A 47 -1.36 -18.36 -3.36
C LEU A 47 -1.66 -16.91 -3.80
N LEU A 48 -2.36 -16.13 -2.96
CA LEU A 48 -2.59 -14.70 -3.20
C LEU A 48 -1.27 -13.93 -3.27
N PHE A 49 -0.32 -14.22 -2.39
CA PHE A 49 1.02 -13.62 -2.46
C PHE A 49 1.67 -13.92 -3.81
N ILE A 50 1.66 -15.17 -4.28
CA ILE A 50 2.27 -15.55 -5.57
C ILE A 50 1.60 -14.81 -6.74
N VAL A 51 0.28 -14.88 -6.84
CA VAL A 51 -0.48 -14.25 -7.94
C VAL A 51 -0.24 -12.74 -7.98
N ASN A 52 -0.30 -12.08 -6.82
CA ASN A 52 -0.10 -10.64 -6.73
C ASN A 52 1.38 -10.24 -6.93
N ALA A 53 2.34 -11.07 -6.52
CA ALA A 53 3.75 -10.84 -6.79
C ALA A 53 4.07 -10.92 -8.29
N VAL A 54 3.52 -11.91 -9.01
CA VAL A 54 3.66 -12.01 -10.47
C VAL A 54 3.08 -10.77 -11.16
N ARG A 55 1.90 -10.33 -10.73
CA ARG A 55 1.28 -9.09 -11.21
C ARG A 55 2.16 -7.87 -10.93
N LEU A 56 2.68 -7.75 -9.72
CA LEU A 56 3.53 -6.64 -9.32
C LEU A 56 4.80 -6.57 -10.19
N ILE A 57 5.44 -7.71 -10.46
CA ILE A 57 6.59 -7.80 -11.37
C ILE A 57 6.19 -7.37 -12.78
N GLY A 58 5.05 -7.85 -13.28
CA GLY A 58 4.54 -7.49 -14.62
C GLY A 58 4.13 -6.01 -14.76
N TRP A 59 3.91 -5.32 -13.65
CA TRP A 59 3.56 -3.89 -13.62
C TRP A 59 4.74 -2.98 -13.29
N HIS A 60 5.92 -3.52 -12.94
CA HIS A 60 7.09 -2.71 -12.65
C HIS A 60 7.64 -2.06 -13.91
N THR A 61 7.89 -0.75 -13.82
CA THR A 61 8.61 -0.01 -14.84
C THR A 61 9.52 1.01 -14.14
N ALA A 62 10.68 1.32 -14.74
CA ALA A 62 11.63 2.26 -14.13
C ALA A 62 11.04 3.66 -13.93
N GLY A 63 10.10 4.06 -14.80
CA GLY A 63 9.45 5.37 -14.72
C GLY A 63 8.54 5.57 -13.50
N ILE A 64 8.11 4.48 -12.83
CA ILE A 64 7.30 4.55 -11.60
C ILE A 64 7.97 5.41 -10.53
N TRP A 65 9.28 5.27 -10.37
CA TRP A 65 10.04 5.94 -9.31
C TRP A 65 10.21 7.44 -9.52
N ARG A 66 10.02 7.94 -10.75
CA ARG A 66 10.10 9.37 -11.08
C ARG A 66 8.86 10.16 -10.65
N LYS A 67 7.70 9.50 -10.49
CA LYS A 67 6.42 10.16 -10.21
C LYS A 67 5.88 9.71 -8.86
N SER A 68 5.72 10.66 -7.92
CA SER A 68 5.36 10.33 -6.53
C SER A 68 4.00 9.67 -6.34
N LEU A 69 3.01 10.09 -7.13
CA LEU A 69 1.68 9.47 -7.14
C LEU A 69 1.66 8.07 -7.76
N LEU A 70 2.73 7.67 -8.45
CA LEU A 70 2.80 6.37 -9.12
C LEU A 70 3.50 5.35 -8.25
N TRP A 71 4.66 5.70 -7.70
CA TRP A 71 5.34 4.80 -6.77
C TRP A 71 4.56 4.59 -5.48
N SER A 72 3.74 5.55 -5.02
CA SER A 72 2.91 5.36 -3.81
C SER A 72 1.88 4.25 -3.99
N ILE A 73 1.21 4.21 -5.14
CA ILE A 73 0.25 3.15 -5.48
C ILE A 73 0.97 1.82 -5.66
N TYR A 74 2.12 1.81 -6.35
CA TYR A 74 2.90 0.59 -6.54
C TYR A 74 3.39 0.01 -5.20
N LEU A 75 3.92 0.84 -4.31
CA LEU A 75 4.38 0.42 -2.99
C LEU A 75 3.22 0.01 -2.08
N SER A 76 2.06 0.66 -2.17
CA SER A 76 0.86 0.21 -1.46
C SER A 76 0.47 -1.21 -1.88
N PHE A 77 0.47 -1.49 -3.18
CA PHE A 77 0.18 -2.83 -3.68
C PHE A 77 1.26 -3.85 -3.28
N TRP A 78 2.52 -3.43 -3.22
CA TRP A 78 3.61 -4.23 -2.65
C TRP A 78 3.34 -4.57 -1.17
N PHE A 79 2.89 -3.61 -0.35
CA PHE A 79 2.54 -3.86 1.05
C PHE A 79 1.36 -4.83 1.21
N ILE A 80 0.34 -4.72 0.35
CA ILE A 80 -0.78 -5.67 0.35
C ILE A 80 -0.28 -7.07 0.01
N THR A 81 0.53 -7.18 -1.05
CA THR A 81 1.14 -8.46 -1.46
C THR A 81 1.99 -9.05 -0.33
N PHE A 82 2.84 -8.23 0.31
CA PHE A 82 3.65 -8.62 1.44
C PHE A 82 2.83 -8.99 2.69
N GLY A 83 1.69 -8.34 2.92
CA GLY A 83 0.78 -8.70 4.00
C GLY A 83 0.24 -10.12 3.87
N PHE A 84 -0.06 -10.59 2.66
CA PHE A 84 -0.47 -11.99 2.44
C PHE A 84 0.67 -12.98 2.73
N LEU A 85 1.91 -12.62 2.39
CA LEU A 85 3.08 -13.43 2.76
C LEU A 85 3.24 -13.50 4.28
N LEU A 86 3.15 -12.36 4.99
CA LEU A 86 3.21 -12.33 6.44
C LEU A 86 2.09 -13.14 7.08
N PHE A 87 0.89 -13.09 6.50
CA PHE A 87 -0.25 -13.86 6.98
C PHE A 87 0.03 -15.36 6.89
N ALA A 88 0.48 -15.83 5.73
CA ALA A 88 0.81 -17.24 5.52
C ALA A 88 2.01 -17.70 6.37
N ALA A 89 2.99 -16.81 6.59
CA ALA A 89 4.18 -17.11 7.39
C ALA A 89 3.95 -17.02 8.90
N ALA A 90 2.83 -16.45 9.36
CA ALA A 90 2.60 -16.15 10.78
C ALA A 90 2.72 -17.40 11.67
N ASP A 91 2.02 -18.46 11.29
CA ASP A 91 1.98 -19.70 12.07
C ASP A 91 3.30 -20.48 11.97
N LEU A 92 3.98 -20.43 10.81
CA LEU A 92 5.25 -21.13 10.61
C LEU A 92 6.42 -20.45 11.34
N ALA A 93 6.46 -19.11 11.34
CA ALA A 93 7.53 -18.33 11.94
C ALA A 93 7.24 -17.95 13.40
N GLY A 94 6.08 -18.31 13.95
CA GLY A 94 5.66 -17.93 15.29
C GLY A 94 5.50 -16.42 15.47
N ILE A 95 5.24 -15.68 14.37
CA ILE A 95 5.07 -14.23 14.40
C ILE A 95 3.59 -13.86 14.51
N SER A 96 3.31 -12.67 15.03
CA SER A 96 1.94 -12.20 15.23
C SER A 96 1.21 -11.96 13.89
N LYS A 97 0.01 -12.53 13.74
CA LYS A 97 -0.90 -12.27 12.60
C LYS A 97 -1.25 -10.79 12.45
N TYR A 98 -1.18 -10.01 13.53
CA TYR A 98 -1.38 -8.56 13.48
C TYR A 98 -0.34 -7.85 12.59
N LEU A 99 0.85 -8.40 12.36
CA LEU A 99 1.83 -7.81 11.45
C LEU A 99 1.30 -7.75 10.02
N ALA A 100 0.61 -8.80 9.57
CA ALA A 100 -0.07 -8.82 8.28
C ALA A 100 -1.15 -7.73 8.21
N ILE A 101 -1.95 -7.58 9.27
CA ILE A 101 -2.98 -6.54 9.36
C ILE A 101 -2.37 -5.14 9.25
N HIS A 102 -1.23 -4.88 9.90
CA HIS A 102 -0.56 -3.58 9.78
C HIS A 102 0.05 -3.37 8.39
N ALA A 103 0.56 -4.42 7.74
CA ALA A 103 1.00 -4.33 6.34
C ALA A 103 -0.17 -3.96 5.42
N PHE A 104 -1.33 -4.62 5.56
CA PHE A 104 -2.54 -4.31 4.80
C PHE A 104 -3.08 -2.91 5.09
N ALA A 105 -3.31 -2.57 6.36
CA ALA A 105 -4.00 -1.36 6.75
C ALA A 105 -3.10 -0.12 6.68
N TYR A 106 -1.89 -0.19 7.25
CA TYR A 106 -0.99 0.97 7.30
C TYR A 106 -0.31 1.18 5.95
N GLY A 107 0.45 0.17 5.50
CA GLY A 107 1.27 0.28 4.28
C GLY A 107 0.47 0.15 2.99
N GLY A 108 -0.58 -0.68 3.00
CA GLY A 108 -1.51 -0.82 1.87
C GLY A 108 -2.54 0.30 1.83
N ILE A 109 -3.61 0.16 2.61
CA ILE A 109 -4.80 1.02 2.58
C ILE A 109 -4.44 2.48 2.90
N GLY A 110 -3.63 2.75 3.93
CA GLY A 110 -3.21 4.10 4.28
C GLY A 110 -2.50 4.82 3.12
N LEU A 111 -1.53 4.14 2.49
CA LEU A 111 -0.73 4.70 1.41
C LEU A 111 -1.53 4.90 0.10
N ILE A 112 -2.36 3.94 -0.29
CA ILE A 112 -3.22 4.11 -1.47
C ILE A 112 -4.25 5.21 -1.24
N THR A 113 -4.80 5.33 -0.03
CA THR A 113 -5.79 6.35 0.31
C THR A 113 -5.20 7.74 0.13
N ILE A 114 -4.08 8.04 0.77
CA ILE A 114 -3.46 9.36 0.67
C ILE A 114 -2.98 9.64 -0.77
N GLY A 115 -2.47 8.63 -1.48
CA GLY A 115 -2.07 8.76 -2.88
C GLY A 115 -3.23 9.06 -3.83
N MET A 116 -4.37 8.39 -3.63
CA MET A 116 -5.59 8.60 -4.41
C MET A 116 -6.24 9.95 -4.08
N MET A 117 -6.32 10.34 -2.81
CA MET A 117 -6.83 11.65 -2.41
C MET A 117 -5.99 12.78 -2.99
N SER A 118 -4.65 12.66 -2.98
CA SER A 118 -3.75 13.63 -3.62
C SER A 118 -4.02 13.75 -5.13
N ARG A 119 -4.18 12.61 -5.82
CA ARG A 119 -4.48 12.56 -7.26
C ARG A 119 -5.82 13.24 -7.59
N VAL A 120 -6.86 12.89 -6.84
CA VAL A 120 -8.23 13.40 -6.99
C VAL A 120 -8.28 14.91 -6.72
N ALA A 121 -7.59 15.37 -5.66
CA ALA A 121 -7.52 16.80 -5.34
C ALA A 121 -6.89 17.64 -6.46
N LEU A 122 -5.83 17.14 -7.10
CA LEU A 122 -5.22 17.83 -8.25
C LEU A 122 -6.15 17.79 -9.48
N GLY A 123 -6.66 16.59 -9.81
CA GLY A 123 -7.50 16.39 -10.99
C GLY A 123 -8.78 17.22 -11.00
N HIS A 124 -9.52 17.28 -9.88
CA HIS A 124 -10.76 18.07 -9.82
C HIS A 124 -10.55 19.57 -9.69
N THR A 125 -9.33 20.02 -9.36
CA THR A 125 -9.04 21.46 -9.25
C THR A 125 -8.32 22.02 -10.48
N GLY A 126 -8.24 21.24 -11.57
CA GLY A 126 -7.61 21.64 -12.82
C GLY A 126 -6.08 21.71 -12.77
N ARG A 127 -5.46 21.18 -11.71
CA ARG A 127 -4.01 21.16 -11.55
C ARG A 127 -3.41 19.91 -12.17
N LEU A 128 -2.17 20.01 -12.65
CA LEU A 128 -1.46 18.91 -13.29
C LEU A 128 -1.21 17.78 -12.29
N VAL A 129 -1.84 16.62 -12.52
CA VAL A 129 -1.66 15.41 -11.71
C VAL A 129 -0.24 14.85 -11.84
N SER A 130 0.43 15.11 -12.96
CA SER A 130 1.82 14.72 -13.20
C SER A 130 2.83 15.45 -12.33
N GLU A 131 2.45 16.58 -11.72
CA GLU A 131 3.30 17.48 -10.95
C GLU A 131 2.73 17.75 -9.56
N PRO A 132 2.65 16.72 -8.69
CA PRO A 132 2.21 16.90 -7.32
C PRO A 132 3.20 17.76 -6.52
N PRO A 133 2.75 18.48 -5.48
CA PRO A 133 3.64 19.18 -4.56
C PRO A 133 4.71 18.25 -3.99
N ALA A 134 5.94 18.75 -3.82
CA ALA A 134 7.06 17.96 -3.28
C ALA A 134 6.75 17.37 -1.88
N SER A 135 5.94 18.07 -1.08
CA SER A 135 5.46 17.61 0.23
C SER A 135 4.65 16.30 0.16
N ALA A 136 4.01 15.99 -0.97
CA ALA A 136 3.30 14.73 -1.17
C ALA A 136 4.25 13.53 -1.12
N ALA A 137 5.41 13.64 -1.78
CA ALA A 137 6.43 12.59 -1.76
C ALA A 137 6.97 12.37 -0.33
N ILE A 138 7.17 13.45 0.43
CA ILE A 138 7.58 13.39 1.83
C ILE A 138 6.53 12.68 2.69
N ALA A 139 5.25 13.05 2.54
CA ALA A 139 4.15 12.40 3.26
C ALA A 139 4.09 10.89 2.99
N PHE A 140 4.18 10.49 1.71
CA PHE A 140 4.19 9.07 1.33
C PHE A 140 5.40 8.33 1.89
N ALA A 141 6.60 8.94 1.86
CA ALA A 141 7.82 8.35 2.39
C ALA A 141 7.75 8.15 3.91
N LEU A 142 7.22 9.13 4.65
CA LEU A 142 7.00 9.02 6.09
C LEU A 142 6.01 7.90 6.42
N LEU A 143 4.95 7.75 5.63
CA LEU A 143 3.98 6.67 5.80
C LEU A 143 4.62 5.30 5.54
N ILE A 144 5.45 5.18 4.51
CA ILE A 144 6.20 3.93 4.27
C ILE A 144 7.16 3.63 5.42
N ALA A 145 7.89 4.64 5.90
CA ALA A 145 8.79 4.49 7.04
C ALA A 145 8.03 4.02 8.29
N GLY A 146 6.88 4.62 8.57
CA GLY A 146 6.02 4.24 9.68
C GLY A 146 5.43 2.83 9.56
N ALA A 147 5.09 2.40 8.35
CA ALA A 147 4.66 1.02 8.07
C ALA A 147 5.82 0.03 8.29
N MET A 148 7.03 0.36 7.85
CA MET A 148 8.23 -0.45 8.07
C MET A 148 8.56 -0.57 9.56
N VAL A 149 8.50 0.53 10.31
CA VAL A 149 8.65 0.55 11.77
C VAL A 149 7.61 -0.38 12.41
N ARG A 150 6.35 -0.28 12.00
CA ARG A 150 5.24 -1.05 12.57
C ARG A 150 5.36 -2.55 12.32
N VAL A 151 5.84 -2.94 11.15
CA VAL A 151 5.85 -4.34 10.70
C VAL A 151 7.17 -5.03 11.02
N ARG A 152 8.32 -4.36 10.86
CA ARG A 152 9.65 -4.99 11.00
C ARG A 152 10.21 -4.94 12.42
N LEU A 153 10.13 -3.80 13.11
CA LEU A 153 10.82 -3.63 14.39
C LEU A 153 10.28 -4.53 15.52
N PRO A 154 8.96 -4.81 15.62
CA PRO A 154 8.44 -5.78 16.58
C PRO A 154 8.97 -7.21 16.38
N ILE A 155 9.41 -7.58 15.17
CA ILE A 155 10.02 -8.88 14.89
C ILE A 155 11.44 -8.94 15.47
N VAL A 156 12.17 -7.81 15.46
CA VAL A 156 13.57 -7.73 15.91
C VAL A 156 13.66 -7.60 17.43
N SER A 157 12.81 -6.78 18.05
CA SER A 157 12.83 -6.57 19.50
C SER A 157 11.44 -6.26 20.04
N MET A 158 10.87 -7.27 20.72
CA MET A 158 9.60 -7.11 21.45
C MET A 158 9.74 -6.32 22.75
N ALA A 159 10.96 -6.17 23.29
CA ALA A 159 11.19 -5.44 24.55
C ALA A 159 10.84 -3.94 24.46
N ASN A 160 10.96 -3.35 23.26
CA ASN A 160 10.67 -1.93 23.01
C ASN A 160 9.37 -1.71 22.22
N TYR A 161 8.42 -2.63 22.33
CA TYR A 161 7.21 -2.65 21.51
C TYR A 161 6.41 -1.33 21.56
N ASP A 162 6.26 -0.74 22.75
CA ASP A 162 5.52 0.52 22.94
C ASP A 162 6.21 1.70 22.24
N ILE A 163 7.54 1.74 22.25
CA ILE A 163 8.33 2.77 21.56
C ILE A 163 8.13 2.65 20.04
N TRP A 164 8.13 1.42 19.50
CA TRP A 164 7.90 1.18 18.07
C TRP A 164 6.49 1.58 17.63
N ILE A 165 5.50 1.33 18.48
CA ILE A 165 4.13 1.80 18.24
C ILE A 165 4.09 3.32 18.22
N GLY A 166 4.63 3.99 19.25
CA GLY A 166 4.63 5.44 19.36
C GLY A 166 5.33 6.11 18.16
N LEU A 167 6.48 5.58 17.74
CA LEU A 167 7.20 6.08 16.57
C LEU A 167 6.41 5.90 15.27
N SER A 168 5.81 4.71 15.07
CA SER A 168 4.97 4.46 13.89
C SER A 168 3.73 5.37 13.85
N GLN A 169 3.08 5.59 14.99
CA GLN A 169 1.95 6.51 15.11
C GLN A 169 2.35 7.95 14.82
N LEU A 170 3.50 8.41 15.35
CA LEU A 170 3.99 9.76 15.09
C LEU A 170 4.25 9.98 13.60
N LEU A 171 4.89 9.02 12.93
CA LEU A 171 5.13 9.07 11.49
C LEU A 171 3.82 9.12 10.67
N TRP A 172 2.79 8.39 11.10
CA TRP A 172 1.45 8.43 10.50
C TRP A 172 0.85 9.83 10.63
N VAL A 173 0.82 10.39 11.85
CA VAL A 173 0.22 11.69 12.12
C VAL A 173 0.93 12.79 11.31
N ILE A 174 2.26 12.79 11.27
CA ILE A 174 3.03 13.77 10.49
C ILE A 174 2.72 13.65 8.99
N ALA A 175 2.67 12.43 8.44
CA ALA A 175 2.35 12.21 7.03
C ALA A 175 0.97 12.77 6.66
N PHE A 176 -0.06 12.49 7.47
CA PHE A 176 -1.40 13.01 7.24
C PHE A 176 -1.52 14.52 7.51
N ALA A 177 -0.79 15.06 8.48
CA ALA A 177 -0.74 16.51 8.71
C ALA A 177 -0.14 17.25 7.51
N ILE A 178 0.96 16.74 6.94
CA ILE A 178 1.56 17.29 5.72
C ILE A 178 0.55 17.27 4.57
N PHE A 179 -0.18 16.16 4.40
CA PHE A 179 -1.22 16.06 3.39
C PHE A 179 -2.31 17.13 3.59
N VAL A 180 -2.87 17.25 4.80
CA VAL A 180 -3.92 18.24 5.08
C VAL A 180 -3.42 19.66 4.82
N ILE A 181 -2.26 20.03 5.37
CA ILE A 181 -1.68 21.37 5.21
C ILE A 181 -1.41 21.69 3.73
N THR A 182 -0.98 20.69 2.95
CA THR A 182 -0.67 20.87 1.52
C THR A 182 -1.94 20.96 0.66
N TYR A 183 -2.89 20.04 0.85
CA TYR A 183 -4.01 19.84 -0.07
C TYR A 183 -5.27 20.63 0.32
N MET A 184 -5.43 21.02 1.59
CA MET A 184 -6.53 21.90 2.00
C MET A 184 -6.59 23.23 1.21
N PRO A 185 -5.50 24.01 1.07
CA PRO A 185 -5.54 25.23 0.26
C PRO A 185 -5.76 24.95 -1.23
N ILE A 186 -5.32 23.79 -1.74
CA ILE A 186 -5.54 23.39 -3.14
C ILE A 186 -7.03 23.21 -3.42
N LEU A 187 -7.75 22.59 -2.48
CA LEU A 187 -9.19 22.30 -2.58
C LEU A 187 -10.07 23.54 -2.37
N ILE A 188 -9.63 24.49 -1.54
CA ILE A 188 -10.41 25.70 -1.23
C ILE A 188 -10.19 26.80 -2.28
N LYS A 189 -8.98 26.88 -2.87
CA LYS A 189 -8.69 27.87 -3.91
C LYS A 189 -9.52 27.60 -5.17
N PRO A 190 -9.86 28.64 -5.94
CA PRO A 190 -10.51 28.48 -7.23
C PRO A 190 -9.77 27.45 -8.09
N ARG A 191 -10.55 26.69 -8.86
CA ARG A 191 -10.00 25.78 -9.87
C ARG A 191 -9.13 26.58 -10.84
N LEU A 192 -8.01 25.99 -11.25
CA LEU A 192 -7.23 26.54 -12.36
C LEU A 192 -7.91 26.03 -13.64
N GLY A 193 -8.86 26.79 -14.16
CA GLY A 193 -9.70 26.39 -15.31
C GLY A 193 -10.80 27.38 -15.63
#